data_AF-A0A7Y1Y3T6-F1
#
_entry.id   AF-A0A7Y1Y3T6-F1
#
_cell.length_a   1.000
_cell.length_b   1.000
_cell.length_c   1.000
_cell.angle_alpha   90.00
_cell.angle_beta   90.00
_cell.angle_gamma   90.00
#
_symmetry.space_group_name_H-M   'P 1'
#
loop_
_entity.id
_entity.type
_entity.pdbx_description
1 polymer ?
#
loop_
_entity_poly.entity_id
_entity_poly.type
_entity_poly.pdbx_seq_one_letter_code
_entity_poly.pdbx_strand_id
1 'polypeptide(L)'
;AFGGGIDWKTSKGEDRYRRGIYTRWRRSNPYPSMVAFDAPNREVCTVRRDRTNTPLQAFVTMNDPVFVEAAQGLARRMAAGGDSAAERIRRGYLLCLGRAPDAEAEERLVQLLGKARTMFAAAPGEAMKLATDPIGPVPEDRDPVDLAALTVVANVLLNLDEMLMKR
;
A
#
# COMPACT_ATOMS: atom_id res chain seq x y z
N ALA A 1 -15.21 -9.28 35.75
CA ALA A 1 -15.97 -8.08 35.36
C ALA A 1 -14.97 -7.00 34.96
N PHE A 2 -14.71 -6.58 33.72
CA PHE A 2 -15.21 -6.87 32.38
C PHE A 2 -13.99 -6.69 31.47
N GLY A 3 -13.58 -7.72 30.73
CA GLY A 3 -12.35 -7.67 29.93
C GLY A 3 -12.53 -8.35 28.60
N GLY A 4 -13.30 -7.74 27.69
CA GLY A 4 -13.37 -8.22 26.32
C GLY A 4 -11.98 -8.17 25.69
N GLY A 5 -11.54 -9.29 25.11
CA GLY A 5 -10.19 -9.49 24.56
C GLY A 5 -9.64 -8.28 23.81
N ILE A 6 -8.33 -8.05 23.96
CA ILE A 6 -7.59 -7.01 23.24
C ILE A 6 -7.39 -7.35 21.76
N ASP A 7 -7.75 -8.58 21.35
CA ASP A 7 -7.65 -9.03 19.98
C ASP A 7 -8.60 -8.27 19.05
N TRP A 8 -8.03 -7.83 17.93
CA TRP A 8 -8.76 -7.20 16.84
C TRP A 8 -9.31 -8.28 15.93
N LYS A 9 -10.64 -8.30 15.73
CA LYS A 9 -11.28 -9.18 14.76
C LYS A 9 -11.43 -8.46 13.43
N THR A 10 -10.78 -8.98 12.39
CA THR A 10 -10.93 -8.46 11.03
C THR A 10 -12.36 -8.65 10.54
N SER A 11 -12.97 -7.57 10.06
CA SER A 11 -14.28 -7.64 9.42
C SER A 11 -14.20 -8.46 8.13
N LYS A 12 -15.29 -9.14 7.74
CA LYS A 12 -15.34 -9.97 6.53
C LYS A 12 -16.15 -9.29 5.42
N GLY A 13 -15.99 -9.73 4.18
CA GLY A 13 -16.75 -9.22 3.04
C GLY A 13 -16.51 -7.72 2.80
N GLU A 14 -17.54 -7.00 2.36
CA GLU A 14 -17.45 -5.55 2.05
C GLU A 14 -17.10 -4.69 3.26
N ASP A 15 -17.49 -5.14 4.46
CA ASP A 15 -17.28 -4.44 5.71
C ASP A 15 -15.79 -4.21 6.05
N ARG A 16 -14.88 -4.99 5.46
CA ARG A 16 -13.42 -4.83 5.60
C ARG A 16 -12.86 -3.61 4.86
N TYR A 17 -13.57 -3.14 3.83
CA TYR A 17 -13.14 -2.04 2.96
C TYR A 17 -13.68 -0.67 3.40
N ARG A 18 -14.36 -0.62 4.54
CA ARG A 18 -14.84 0.63 5.12
C ARG A 18 -13.67 1.53 5.49
N ARG A 19 -13.89 2.85 5.41
CA ARG A 19 -12.91 3.85 5.84
C ARG A 19 -12.49 3.60 7.29
N GLY A 20 -11.22 3.83 7.62
CA GLY A 20 -10.67 3.59 8.96
C GLY A 20 -11.35 4.37 10.10
N ILE A 21 -12.16 5.39 9.79
CA ILE A 21 -13.04 6.08 10.76
C ILE A 21 -14.10 5.15 11.38
N TYR A 22 -14.45 4.06 10.70
CA TYR A 22 -15.40 3.06 11.17
C TYR A 22 -14.74 1.93 11.99
N THR A 23 -13.41 1.94 12.11
CA THR A 23 -12.69 1.00 12.97
C THR A 23 -13.02 1.31 14.43
N ARG A 24 -13.28 0.27 15.23
CA ARG A 24 -13.51 0.43 16.67
C ARG A 24 -12.31 1.13 17.30
N TRP A 25 -12.54 2.23 18.02
CA TRP A 25 -11.49 2.99 18.69
C TRP A 25 -11.72 2.94 20.21
N ARG A 26 -10.86 2.21 20.95
CA ARG A 26 -10.91 2.21 22.42
C ARG A 26 -9.99 3.31 22.95
N ARG A 27 -10.41 4.02 23.99
CA ARG A 27 -9.65 5.14 24.58
C ARG A 27 -8.23 4.74 25.00
N SER A 28 -8.08 3.58 25.64
CA SER A 28 -6.80 3.05 26.14
C SER A 28 -6.09 2.08 25.18
N ASN A 29 -6.72 1.70 24.06
CA ASN A 29 -6.14 0.77 23.10
C ASN A 29 -6.63 1.12 21.67
N PRO A 30 -6.08 2.19 21.07
CA PRO A 30 -6.33 2.54 19.68
C PRO A 30 -5.90 1.43 18.71
N TYR A 31 -6.38 1.50 17.47
CA TYR A 31 -6.00 0.55 16.44
C TYR A 31 -4.49 0.67 16.12
N PRO A 32 -3.73 -0.44 15.95
CA PRO A 32 -2.27 -0.40 15.82
C PRO A 32 -1.76 0.57 14.74
N SER A 33 -2.35 0.58 13.55
CA SER A 33 -1.92 1.51 12.48
C SER A 33 -2.18 2.97 12.87
N MET A 34 -3.24 3.27 13.65
CA MET A 34 -3.45 4.64 14.15
C MET A 34 -2.31 5.07 15.08
N VAL A 35 -1.81 4.16 15.93
CA VAL A 35 -0.66 4.44 16.81
C VAL A 35 0.60 4.64 15.98
N ALA A 36 0.86 3.75 15.02
CA ALA A 36 2.03 3.85 14.16
C ALA A 36 2.09 5.19 13.39
N PHE A 37 0.93 5.73 13.00
CA PHE A 37 0.80 7.02 12.33
C PHE A 37 0.41 8.16 13.28
N ASP A 38 0.88 8.15 14.53
CA ASP A 38 0.78 9.26 15.49
C ASP A 38 -0.65 9.81 15.70
N ALA A 39 -1.62 8.92 15.87
CA ALA A 39 -2.96 9.32 16.27
C ALA A 39 -2.94 9.92 17.69
N PRO A 40 -3.62 11.05 17.92
CA PRO A 40 -3.59 11.74 19.20
C PRO A 40 -4.23 10.91 20.31
N ASN A 41 -3.69 11.06 21.54
CA ASN A 41 -4.34 10.56 22.74
C ASN A 41 -5.61 11.37 23.03
N ARG A 42 -6.72 10.70 23.33
CA ARG A 42 -8.02 11.33 23.63
C ARG A 42 -8.17 11.77 25.09
N GLU A 43 -7.08 11.79 25.84
CA GLU A 43 -7.01 12.28 27.22
C GLU A 43 -6.67 13.77 27.31
N VAL A 44 -6.02 14.32 26.28
CA VAL A 44 -5.59 15.72 26.22
C VAL A 44 -5.99 16.34 24.89
N CYS A 45 -6.17 17.65 24.87
CA CYS A 45 -6.46 18.38 23.63
C CYS A 45 -5.20 18.41 22.75
N THR A 46 -5.31 17.93 21.50
CA THR A 46 -4.25 18.05 20.49
C THR A 46 -4.66 19.09 19.45
N VAL A 47 -4.07 20.28 19.54
CA VAL A 47 -4.37 21.41 18.61
C VAL A 47 -3.75 21.17 17.23
N ARG A 48 -2.57 20.56 17.17
CA ARG A 48 -1.84 20.25 15.94
C ARG A 48 -1.17 18.89 16.08
N ARG A 49 -1.15 18.13 14.98
CA ARG A 49 -0.38 16.89 14.89
C ARG A 49 1.03 17.19 14.39
N ASP A 50 2.01 16.53 14.98
CA ASP A 50 3.40 16.64 14.56
C ASP A 50 3.60 15.98 13.19
N ARG A 51 4.62 16.46 12.46
CA ARG A 51 5.07 15.83 11.22
C ARG A 51 6.10 14.78 11.59
N THR A 52 5.82 13.54 11.23
CA THR A 52 6.70 12.40 11.52
C THR A 52 6.91 11.59 10.25
N ASN A 53 8.14 11.13 10.05
CA ASN A 53 8.49 10.11 9.07
C ASN A 53 9.49 9.16 9.73
N THR A 54 8.98 8.26 10.58
CA THR A 54 9.82 7.29 11.27
C THR A 54 10.08 6.06 10.40
N PRO A 55 11.23 5.36 10.57
CA PRO A 55 11.46 4.08 9.91
C PRO A 55 10.36 3.05 10.19
N LEU A 56 9.71 3.13 11.36
CA LEU A 56 8.59 2.27 11.71
C LEU A 56 7.37 2.54 10.82
N GLN A 57 7.06 3.80 10.51
CA GLN A 57 5.98 4.16 9.58
C GLN A 57 6.25 3.62 8.18
N ALA A 58 7.48 3.77 7.67
CA ALA A 58 7.89 3.22 6.38
C ALA A 58 7.88 1.68 6.36
N PHE A 59 8.16 1.04 7.49
CA PHE A 59 8.07 -0.41 7.61
C PHE A 59 6.61 -0.90 7.62
N VAL A 60 5.71 -0.16 8.27
CA VAL A 60 4.28 -0.45 8.30
C VAL A 60 3.67 -0.32 6.90
N THR A 61 3.92 0.76 6.17
CA THR A 61 3.42 0.93 4.78
C THR A 61 3.95 -0.14 3.83
N MET A 62 5.15 -0.65 4.07
CA MET A 62 5.75 -1.70 3.25
C MET A 62 5.13 -3.07 3.49
N ASN A 63 4.76 -3.39 4.73
CA ASN A 63 4.47 -4.78 5.13
C ASN A 63 3.04 -5.02 5.65
N ASP A 64 2.34 -4.00 6.13
CA ASP A 64 1.00 -4.19 6.70
C ASP A 64 0.03 -4.66 5.60
N PRO A 65 -0.81 -5.69 5.88
CA PRO A 65 -1.69 -6.28 4.88
C PRO A 65 -2.59 -5.28 4.15
N VAL A 66 -3.01 -4.20 4.81
CA VAL A 66 -3.84 -3.15 4.19
C VAL A 66 -3.09 -2.43 3.08
N PHE A 67 -1.80 -2.14 3.30
CA PHE A 67 -0.98 -1.46 2.30
C PHE A 67 -0.50 -2.40 1.19
N VAL A 68 -0.27 -3.68 1.50
CA VAL A 68 0.00 -4.70 0.47
C VAL A 68 -1.22 -4.88 -0.44
N GLU A 69 -2.42 -4.98 0.11
CA GLU A 69 -3.67 -5.05 -0.66
C GLU A 69 -3.89 -3.76 -1.49
N ALA A 70 -3.60 -2.59 -0.92
CA ALA A 70 -3.65 -1.33 -1.65
C ALA A 70 -2.63 -1.27 -2.80
N ALA A 71 -1.41 -1.80 -2.60
CA ALA A 71 -0.38 -1.89 -3.63
C ALA A 71 -0.82 -2.81 -4.78
N GLN A 72 -1.44 -3.95 -4.48
CA GLN A 72 -2.02 -4.84 -5.49
C GLN A 72 -3.14 -4.14 -6.28
N GLY A 73 -4.01 -3.40 -5.60
CA GLY A 73 -5.07 -2.63 -6.23
C GLY A 73 -4.52 -1.53 -7.14
N LEU A 74 -3.48 -0.83 -6.69
CA LEU A 74 -2.77 0.16 -7.49
C LEU A 74 -2.08 -0.47 -8.70
N ALA A 75 -1.43 -1.63 -8.53
CA ALA A 75 -0.78 -2.37 -9.62
C ALA A 75 -1.76 -2.73 -10.74
N ARG A 76 -2.98 -3.21 -10.39
CA ARG A 76 -4.04 -3.47 -11.37
C ARG A 76 -4.46 -2.20 -12.12
N ARG A 77 -4.55 -1.07 -11.41
CA ARG A 77 -4.86 0.25 -12.03
C ARG A 77 -3.72 0.75 -12.91
N MET A 78 -2.47 0.47 -12.56
CA MET A 78 -1.28 0.79 -13.35
C MET A 78 -1.22 -0.05 -14.62
N ALA A 79 -1.53 -1.35 -14.53
CA ALA A 79 -1.56 -2.26 -15.68
C ALA A 79 -2.56 -1.82 -16.77
N ALA A 80 -3.65 -1.15 -16.39
CA ALA A 80 -4.62 -0.54 -17.30
C ALA A 80 -4.15 0.79 -17.91
N GLY A 81 -2.91 1.21 -17.68
CA GLY A 81 -2.37 2.52 -18.06
C GLY A 81 -1.72 2.65 -19.43
N GLY A 82 -1.60 1.55 -20.18
CA GLY A 82 -0.90 1.50 -21.45
C GLY A 82 -0.04 0.25 -21.58
N ASP A 83 0.64 0.14 -22.71
CA ASP A 83 1.43 -1.05 -23.06
C ASP A 83 2.87 -0.93 -22.60
N SER A 84 3.40 0.29 -22.50
CA SER A 84 4.79 0.50 -22.07
C SER A 84 4.95 0.53 -20.54
N ALA A 85 6.12 0.11 -20.07
CA ALA A 85 6.48 0.21 -18.65
C ALA A 85 6.40 1.66 -18.13
N ALA A 86 6.86 2.62 -18.93
CA ALA A 86 6.87 4.03 -18.60
C ALA A 86 5.44 4.59 -18.43
N GLU A 87 4.50 4.27 -19.34
CA GLU A 87 3.11 4.71 -19.21
C GLU A 87 2.43 4.17 -17.96
N ARG A 88 2.66 2.89 -17.64
CA ARG A 88 2.12 2.26 -16.42
C ARG A 88 2.67 2.92 -15.16
N ILE A 89 3.96 3.25 -15.14
CA ILE A 89 4.61 3.97 -14.03
C ILE A 89 4.07 5.39 -13.92
N ARG A 90 3.99 6.15 -15.02
CA ARG A 90 3.42 7.50 -15.03
C ARG A 90 2.00 7.51 -14.49
N ARG A 91 1.18 6.53 -14.87
CA ARG A 91 -0.18 6.38 -14.31
C ARG A 91 -0.17 6.13 -12.82
N GLY A 92 0.68 5.21 -12.33
CA GLY A 92 0.82 4.97 -10.89
C GLY A 92 1.23 6.22 -10.13
N TYR A 93 2.23 6.93 -10.63
CA TYR A 93 2.73 8.16 -10.05
C TYR A 93 1.66 9.26 -10.01
N LEU A 94 0.89 9.42 -11.10
CA LEU A 94 -0.24 10.35 -11.17
C LEU A 94 -1.35 9.99 -10.17
N LEU A 95 -1.66 8.69 -10.02
CA LEU A 95 -2.68 8.22 -9.07
C LEU A 95 -2.28 8.45 -7.61
N CYS A 96 -0.99 8.36 -7.28
CA CYS A 96 -0.49 8.58 -5.92
C CYS A 96 -0.25 10.07 -5.63
N LEU A 97 0.46 10.76 -6.52
CA LEU A 97 1.03 12.09 -6.25
C LEU A 97 0.38 13.22 -7.05
N GLY A 98 -0.56 12.92 -7.96
CA GLY A 98 -1.28 13.94 -8.74
C GLY A 98 -0.41 14.70 -9.76
N ARG A 99 0.80 14.22 -10.04
CA ARG A 99 1.75 14.82 -10.99
C ARG A 99 2.47 13.74 -11.79
N ALA A 100 3.25 14.13 -12.81
CA ALA A 100 4.15 13.22 -13.51
C ALA A 100 5.46 13.02 -12.71
N PRO A 101 6.12 11.85 -12.84
CA PRO A 101 7.48 11.66 -12.35
C PRO A 101 8.45 12.56 -13.13
N ASP A 102 9.56 12.94 -12.48
CA ASP A 102 10.71 13.44 -13.21
C ASP A 102 11.43 12.30 -13.95
N ALA A 103 12.32 12.65 -14.88
CA ALA A 103 13.00 11.68 -15.74
C ALA A 103 13.83 10.66 -14.95
N GLU A 104 14.48 11.10 -13.87
CA GLU A 104 15.33 10.24 -13.04
C GLU A 104 14.48 9.24 -12.23
N ALA A 105 13.40 9.71 -11.61
CA ALA A 105 12.46 8.86 -10.88
C ALA A 105 11.80 7.84 -11.81
N GLU A 106 11.37 8.26 -13.00
CA GLU A 106 10.79 7.36 -13.99
C GLU A 106 11.77 6.26 -14.39
N GLU A 107 13.02 6.62 -14.71
CA GLU A 107 14.05 5.65 -15.09
C GLU A 107 14.31 4.63 -13.97
N ARG A 108 14.47 5.10 -12.72
CA ARG A 108 14.68 4.21 -11.56
C ARG A 108 13.52 3.25 -11.35
N LEU A 109 12.27 3.71 -11.52
CA LEU A 109 11.09 2.87 -11.38
C LEU A 109 10.95 1.85 -12.53
N VAL A 110 11.31 2.22 -13.76
CA VAL A 110 11.35 1.29 -14.91
C VAL A 110 12.39 0.20 -14.66
N GLN A 111 13.57 0.56 -14.18
CA GLN A 111 14.62 -0.40 -13.82
C GLN A 111 14.17 -1.33 -12.68
N LEU A 112 13.47 -0.80 -11.67
CA LEU A 112 12.89 -1.59 -10.59
C LEU A 112 11.88 -2.61 -11.13
N LEU A 113 10.98 -2.18 -12.01
CA LEU A 113 10.00 -3.07 -12.64
C LEU A 113 10.68 -4.20 -13.41
N GLY A 114 11.72 -3.89 -14.18
CA GLY A 114 12.51 -4.89 -14.91
C GLY A 114 13.15 -5.92 -13.98
N LYS A 115 13.80 -5.47 -12.89
CA LYS A 115 14.40 -6.36 -11.89
C LYS A 115 13.35 -7.25 -11.20
N ALA A 116 12.22 -6.67 -10.82
CA ALA A 116 11.13 -7.41 -10.18
C ALA A 116 10.54 -8.46 -11.12
N ARG A 117 10.35 -8.14 -12.41
CA ARG A 117 9.91 -9.12 -13.42
C ARG A 117 10.87 -10.29 -13.54
N THR A 118 12.19 -10.03 -13.63
CA THR A 118 13.20 -11.09 -13.70
C THR A 118 13.17 -11.99 -12.46
N MET A 119 13.04 -11.39 -11.27
CA MET A 119 12.95 -12.13 -10.01
C MET A 119 11.71 -13.03 -9.97
N PHE A 120 10.54 -12.50 -10.35
CA PHE A 120 9.28 -13.26 -10.33
C PHE A 120 9.17 -14.27 -11.46
N ALA A 121 9.82 -14.04 -12.60
CA ALA A 121 9.94 -15.04 -13.67
C ALA A 121 10.72 -16.29 -13.19
N ALA A 122 11.71 -16.10 -12.31
CA ALA A 122 12.45 -17.21 -11.69
C ALA A 122 11.68 -17.90 -10.54
N ALA A 123 10.64 -17.26 -10.00
CA ALA A 123 9.82 -17.80 -8.91
C ALA A 123 8.30 -17.58 -9.15
N PRO A 124 7.68 -18.28 -10.13
CA PRO A 124 6.28 -18.06 -10.51
C PRO A 124 5.27 -18.31 -9.37
N GLY A 125 5.60 -19.20 -8.42
CA GLY A 125 4.74 -19.47 -7.26
C GLY A 125 4.59 -18.25 -6.34
N GLU A 126 5.69 -17.56 -6.07
CA GLU A 126 5.70 -16.31 -5.27
C GLU A 126 5.02 -15.17 -6.03
N ALA A 127 5.21 -15.12 -7.35
CA ALA A 127 4.53 -14.15 -8.21
C ALA A 127 3.00 -14.32 -8.13
N MET A 128 2.52 -15.56 -8.26
CA MET A 128 1.09 -15.86 -8.17
C MET A 128 0.52 -15.50 -6.80
N LYS A 129 1.24 -15.82 -5.73
CA LYS A 129 0.84 -15.47 -4.36
C LYS A 129 0.70 -13.96 -4.19
N LEU A 130 1.72 -13.19 -4.59
CA LEU A 130 1.68 -11.72 -4.49
C LEU A 130 0.66 -11.08 -5.44
N ALA A 131 0.31 -11.70 -6.56
CA ALA A 131 -0.70 -11.17 -7.48
C ALA A 131 -2.15 -11.45 -7.04
N THR A 132 -2.36 -12.42 -6.13
CA THR A 132 -3.70 -12.92 -5.76
C THR A 132 -4.12 -12.67 -4.31
N ASP A 133 -3.24 -12.81 -3.33
CA ASP A 133 -3.61 -12.76 -1.90
C ASP A 133 -3.18 -11.43 -1.28
N PRO A 134 -4.08 -10.59 -0.73
CA PRO A 134 -5.50 -10.84 -0.43
C PRO A 134 -6.54 -10.31 -1.41
N ILE A 135 -6.14 -9.57 -2.46
CA ILE A 135 -7.07 -8.84 -3.33
C ILE A 135 -8.02 -9.74 -4.17
N GLY A 136 -7.71 -11.02 -4.33
CA GLY A 136 -8.46 -11.99 -5.13
C GLY A 136 -7.79 -12.37 -6.46
N PRO A 137 -8.45 -13.17 -7.31
CA PRO A 137 -7.83 -13.76 -8.50
C PRO A 137 -7.27 -12.71 -9.47
N VAL A 138 -6.24 -13.12 -10.21
CA VAL A 138 -5.65 -12.32 -11.30
C VAL A 138 -6.68 -12.20 -12.43
N PRO A 139 -6.87 -11.00 -13.03
CA PRO A 139 -7.67 -10.83 -14.24
C PRO A 139 -7.18 -11.74 -15.38
N GLU A 140 -8.11 -12.35 -16.12
CA GLU A 140 -7.79 -13.34 -17.18
C GLU A 140 -6.89 -12.78 -18.30
N ASP A 141 -6.89 -11.46 -18.51
CA ASP A 141 -6.10 -10.76 -19.53
C ASP A 141 -4.66 -10.42 -19.08
N ARG A 142 -4.24 -10.83 -17.88
CA ARG A 142 -2.97 -10.37 -17.27
C ARG A 142 -2.07 -11.50 -16.82
N ASP A 143 -0.77 -11.28 -17.03
CA ASP A 143 0.29 -12.12 -16.51
C ASP A 143 0.47 -11.89 -14.98
N PRO A 144 0.37 -12.93 -14.14
CA PRO A 144 0.66 -12.84 -12.71
C PRO A 144 2.06 -12.30 -12.39
N VAL A 145 3.07 -12.62 -13.21
CA VAL A 145 4.45 -12.15 -13.01
C VAL A 145 4.52 -10.64 -13.19
N ASP A 146 3.86 -10.12 -14.22
CA ASP A 146 3.81 -8.68 -14.47
C ASP A 146 3.05 -7.93 -13.37
N LEU A 147 1.92 -8.48 -12.90
CA LEU A 147 1.15 -7.88 -11.79
C LEU A 147 1.91 -7.92 -10.47
N ALA A 148 2.62 -9.00 -10.16
CA ALA A 148 3.47 -9.09 -8.97
C ALA A 148 4.59 -8.05 -9.02
N ALA A 149 5.24 -7.89 -10.18
CA ALA A 149 6.28 -6.89 -10.38
C ALA A 149 5.73 -5.45 -10.27
N LEU A 150 4.55 -5.18 -10.82
CA LEU A 150 3.86 -3.89 -10.65
C LEU A 150 3.44 -3.64 -9.19
N THR A 151 3.09 -4.69 -8.44
CA THR A 151 2.78 -4.59 -7.00
C THR A 151 3.99 -4.11 -6.20
N VAL A 152 5.20 -4.57 -6.53
CA VAL A 152 6.43 -4.07 -5.90
C VAL A 152 6.61 -2.58 -6.18
N VAL A 153 6.45 -2.14 -7.43
CA VAL A 153 6.55 -0.72 -7.80
C VAL A 153 5.47 0.10 -7.09
N ALA A 154 4.24 -0.39 -7.06
CA ALA A 154 3.12 0.24 -6.36
C ALA A 154 3.38 0.39 -4.86
N ASN A 155 3.97 -0.62 -4.22
CA ASN A 155 4.35 -0.58 -2.81
C ASN A 155 5.40 0.51 -2.55
N VAL A 156 6.40 0.64 -3.43
CA VAL A 156 7.38 1.73 -3.35
C VAL A 156 6.70 3.09 -3.50
N LEU A 157 5.79 3.26 -4.47
CA LEU A 157 5.06 4.51 -4.65
C LEU A 157 4.22 4.90 -3.43
N LEU A 158 3.57 3.92 -2.79
CA LEU A 158 2.78 4.15 -1.57
C LEU A 158 3.64 4.44 -0.34
N ASN A 159 4.93 4.09 -0.39
CA ASN A 159 5.90 4.33 0.68
C ASN A 159 6.78 5.58 0.44
N LEU A 160 6.50 6.38 -0.60
CA LEU A 160 7.22 7.62 -0.82
C LEU A 160 6.90 8.64 0.29
N ASP A 161 7.90 9.43 0.66
CA ASP A 161 7.73 10.53 1.61
C ASP A 161 6.64 11.50 1.14
N GLU A 162 6.60 11.82 -0.16
CA GLU A 162 5.59 12.70 -0.73
C GLU A 162 4.16 12.15 -0.68
N MET A 163 4.01 10.83 -0.57
CA MET A 163 2.70 10.20 -0.43
C MET A 163 2.21 10.27 1.03
N LEU A 164 3.12 10.11 1.99
CA LEU A 164 2.79 10.04 3.42
C LEU A 164 2.77 11.42 4.08
N MET A 165 3.62 12.33 3.62
CA MET A 165 3.78 13.66 4.21
C MET A 165 3.18 14.75 3.34
N LYS A 166 2.41 15.63 3.99
CA LYS A 166 2.00 16.90 3.39
C LYS A 166 3.24 17.78 3.20
N ARG A 167 3.53 18.18 1.95
CA ARG A 167 4.57 19.19 1.66
C ARG A 167 4.27 20.50 2.39
#